data_AF-A0A353FDG9-F1
#
_entry.id   AF-A0A353FDG9-F1
#
_cell.length_a   1.000
_cell.length_b   1.000
_cell.length_c   1.000
_cell.angle_alpha   90.00
_cell.angle_beta   90.00
_cell.angle_gamma   90.00
#
_symmetry.space_group_name_H-M   'P 1'
#
loop_
_entity.id
_entity.type
_entity.pdbx_description
1 polymer ?
#
loop_
_entity_poly.entity_id
_entity_poly.type
_entity_poly.pdbx_seq_one_letter_code
_entity_poly.pdbx_strand_id
1 'polypeptide(L)' 'MSDAMLGIVMIIDDNPTDRFVHRKLLEIHKIADNIIEFESGKAALQHLKAVETESELPDVILLDIMMPEM' A
#
# COMPACT_ATOMS: atom_id res chain seq x y z
N MET A 1 6.68 -18.46 -11.51
CA MET A 1 5.59 -17.66 -12.10
C MET A 1 4.75 -17.24 -10.89
N SER A 2 4.84 -15.98 -10.46
CA SER A 2 4.03 -15.53 -9.33
C SER A 2 2.56 -15.63 -9.71
N ASP A 3 1.77 -16.22 -8.82
CA ASP A 3 0.31 -16.37 -8.95
C ASP A 3 -0.41 -15.06 -8.58
N ALA A 4 0.36 -14.00 -8.29
CA ALA A 4 -0.14 -12.70 -7.86
C ALA A 4 -0.48 -11.81 -9.05
N MET A 5 -1.60 -11.09 -8.94
CA MET A 5 -2.12 -10.25 -10.01
C MET A 5 -1.41 -8.89 -10.09
N LEU A 6 -0.77 -8.45 -9.00
CA LEU A 6 -0.07 -7.17 -8.87
C LEU A 6 1.33 -7.39 -8.27
N GLY A 7 2.28 -6.53 -8.62
CA GLY A 7 3.62 -6.54 -8.05
C GLY A 7 3.64 -5.87 -6.67
N ILE A 8 3.29 -4.59 -6.61
CA ILE A 8 3.32 -3.79 -5.37
C ILE A 8 1.94 -3.15 -5.13
N VAL A 9 1.36 -3.40 -3.96
CA VAL A 9 0.18 -2.67 -3.47
C VAL A 9 0.56 -1.79 -2.29
N MET A 10 0.16 -0.51 -2.36
CA MET A 10 0.36 0.45 -1.28
C MET A 10 -0.94 0.69 -0.53
N ILE A 11 -0.90 0.66 0.80
CA ILE A 11 -2.02 0.98 1.69
C ILE A 11 -1.69 2.24 2.47
N ILE A 12 -2.59 3.22 2.50
CA ILE A 12 -2.45 4.48 3.23
C ILE A 12 -3.72 4.66 4.07
N ASP A 13 -3.59 4.50 5.37
CA ASP A 13 -4.70 4.50 6.32
C ASP A 13 -4.12 4.74 7.73
N ASP A 14 -4.67 5.66 8.52
CA ASP A 14 -4.15 6.00 9.85
C ASP A 14 -4.57 4.98 10.93
N ASN A 15 -5.63 4.21 10.69
CA ASN A 15 -6.12 3.19 11.61
C ASN A 15 -5.31 1.88 11.47
N PRO A 16 -4.56 1.46 12.52
CA PRO A 16 -3.75 0.25 12.47
C PRO A 16 -4.58 -1.03 12.32
N THR A 17 -5.84 -1.03 12.78
CA THR A 17 -6.73 -2.19 12.66
C THR A 17 -7.14 -2.39 11.20
N ASP A 18 -7.53 -1.31 10.53
CA ASP A 18 -8.00 -1.35 9.14
C ASP A 18 -6.85 -1.70 8.21
N ARG A 19 -5.66 -1.09 8.40
CA ARG A 19 -4.42 -1.52 7.71
C ARG A 19 -4.15 -3.01 7.85
N PHE A 20 -4.19 -3.53 9.07
CA PHE A 20 -3.94 -4.95 9.33
C PHE A 20 -4.93 -5.86 8.59
N VAL A 21 -6.23 -5.52 8.63
CA VAL A 21 -7.27 -6.27 7.93
C VAL A 21 -7.06 -6.23 6.43
N HIS A 22 -6.83 -5.05 5.85
CA HIS A 22 -6.57 -4.88 4.41
C HIS A 22 -5.35 -5.69 3.96
N ARG A 23 -4.23 -5.60 4.68
CA ARG A 23 -3.03 -6.38 4.41
C ARG A 23 -3.30 -7.87 4.45
N LYS A 24 -4.01 -8.36 5.48
CA LYS A 24 -4.35 -9.78 5.59
C LYS A 24 -5.22 -10.27 4.45
N LEU A 25 -6.19 -9.48 4.00
CA LEU A 25 -7.03 -9.82 2.85
C LEU A 25 -6.20 -9.95 1.57
N LEU A 26 -5.31 -8.99 1.31
CA LEU A 26 -4.41 -9.04 0.14
C LEU A 26 -3.48 -10.26 0.18
N GLU A 27 -2.93 -10.60 1.34
CA GLU A 27 -2.08 -11.78 1.54
C GLU A 27 -2.85 -13.09 1.35
N ILE A 28 -4.03 -13.22 1.94
CA ILE A 28 -4.87 -14.44 1.85
C ILE A 28 -5.26 -14.74 0.42
N HIS A 29 -5.64 -13.70 -0.33
CA HIS A 29 -6.03 -13.82 -1.73
C HIS A 29 -4.83 -13.80 -2.70
N LYS A 30 -3.60 -13.67 -2.17
CA LYS A 30 -2.36 -13.58 -2.95
C LYS A 30 -2.45 -12.54 -4.07
N ILE A 31 -3.03 -11.38 -3.78
CA ILE A 31 -3.31 -10.35 -4.81
C ILE A 31 -2.01 -9.66 -5.24
N ALA A 32 -1.08 -9.45 -4.31
CA ALA A 32 0.15 -8.70 -4.53
C ALA A 32 1.38 -9.52 -4.11
N ASP A 33 2.49 -9.38 -4.84
CA ASP A 33 3.79 -9.93 -4.45
C ASP A 33 4.41 -9.17 -3.27
N ASN A 34 4.17 -7.86 -3.18
CA ASN A 34 4.61 -7.00 -2.09
C ASN A 34 3.50 -6.03 -1.64
N ILE A 35 3.44 -5.79 -0.34
CA ILE A 35 2.48 -4.86 0.27
C ILE A 35 3.26 -3.88 1.14
N ILE A 36 3.11 -2.59 0.86
CA ILE A 36 3.71 -1.49 1.62
C ILE A 36 2.62 -0.66 2.28
N GLU A 37 2.86 -0.20 3.51
CA GLU A 37 1.86 0.46 4.35
C GLU A 37 2.37 1.79 4.87
N PHE A 38 1.50 2.79 4.91
CA PHE A 38 1.77 4.11 5.45
C PHE A 38 0.61 4.58 6.32
N GLU A 39 0.93 5.25 7.42
CA GLU A 39 -0.07 5.79 8.35
C GLU A 39 -0.51 7.22 7.98
N SER A 40 0.15 7.84 6.99
CA SER A 40 -0.18 9.18 6.53
C SER A 40 0.14 9.36 5.06
N GLY A 41 -0.64 10.23 4.40
CA GLY A 41 -0.37 10.63 3.01
C GLY A 41 1.01 11.28 2.85
N LYS A 42 1.49 12.00 3.87
CA LYS A 42 2.83 12.61 3.84
C LYS A 42 3.96 11.58 3.77
N ALA A 43 3.88 10.52 4.58
CA ALA A 43 4.88 9.44 4.55
C ALA A 43 4.84 8.69 3.22
N ALA A 44 3.63 8.40 2.70
CA ALA A 44 3.44 7.77 1.41
C ALA A 44 4.00 8.63 0.26
N LEU A 45 3.73 9.94 0.26
CA LEU A 45 4.27 10.87 -0.74
C LEU A 45 5.78 11.00 -0.67
N GLN A 46 6.38 10.98 0.52
CA GLN A 46 7.84 10.97 0.67
C GLN A 46 8.44 9.71 0.06
N HIS A 47 7.80 8.55 0.27
CA HIS A 47 8.23 7.30 -0.34
C HIS A 47 8.12 7.35 -1.87
N LEU A 48 6.97 7.78 -2.43
CA LEU A 48 6.78 7.90 -3.88
C LEU A 48 7.77 8.86 -4.54
N LYS A 49 8.20 9.92 -3.84
CA LYS A 49 9.21 10.86 -4.34
C LYS A 49 10.64 10.32 -4.26
N ALA A 50 10.89 9.33 -3.42
CA ALA A 50 12.20 8.71 -3.23
C ALA A 50 12.43 7.51 -4.16
N VAL A 51 11.38 7.02 -4.82
CA VAL A 51 11.46 5.96 -5.82
C VAL A 51 12.31 6.43 -7.01
N GLU A 52 13.29 5.61 -7.39
CA GLU A 52 14.21 5.92 -8.50
C GLU A 52 13.80 5.23 -9.81
N THR A 53 13.02 4.15 -9.73
CA THR A 53 12.63 3.33 -10.89
C THR A 53 11.13 3.03 -10.91
N GLU A 54 10.55 2.89 -12.10
CA GLU A 54 9.12 2.57 -12.26
C GLU A 54 8.73 1.23 -11.62
N SER A 55 9.66 0.27 -11.53
CA SER A 55 9.43 -1.03 -10.89
C SER A 55 9.22 -0.97 -9.37
N GLU A 56 9.57 0.14 -8.73
CA GLU A 56 9.34 0.36 -7.30
C GLU A 56 8.01 1.10 -7.03
N LEU A 57 7.34 1.57 -8.08
CA LEU A 57 6.03 2.19 -7.94
C LEU A 57 4.96 1.14 -7.62
N PRO A 58 3.98 1.47 -6.76
CA PRO A 58 2.83 0.62 -6.56
C PRO A 58 1.97 0.55 -7.82
N ASP A 59 1.48 -0.64 -8.15
CA ASP A 59 0.49 -0.83 -9.20
C ASP A 59 -0.87 -0.24 -8.80
N VAL A 60 -1.18 -0.32 -7.49
CA VAL A 60 -2.43 0.17 -6.89
C VAL A 60 -2.15 0.80 -5.53
N ILE A 61 -2.82 1.92 -5.26
CA ILE A 61 -2.82 2.60 -3.97
C ILE A 61 -4.24 2.52 -3.37
N LEU A 62 -4.35 1.89 -2.20
CA LEU A 62 -5.54 1.90 -1.36
C LEU A 62 -5.41 3.05 -0.35
N LEU A 63 -6.11 4.15 -0.60
CA LEU A 63 -6.05 5.37 0.20
C LEU A 63 -7.36 5.55 0.97
N ASP A 64 -7.29 5.56 2.30
CA ASP A 64 -8.37 6.08 3.12
C ASP A 64 -8.44 7.62 3.01
N ILE A 65 -9.66 8.14 2.86
CA ILE A 65 -9.93 9.57 2.71
C ILE A 65 -10.19 10.20 4.08
N MET A 66 -10.72 9.43 5.04
CA MET A 66 -11.16 9.92 6.34
C MET A 66 -10.03 9.93 7.36
N MET A 67 -8.89 10.49 6.98
CA MET A 67 -7.77 10.69 7.90
C MET A 67 -7.92 12.04 8.64
N PRO A 68 -7.95 12.07 9.99
CA PRO A 68 -8.08 13.31 10.77
C PRO A 68 -6.87 14.25 10.64
N GLU A 69 -5.72 13.74 10.18
CA GLU A 69 -4.51 14.51 9.91
C GLU A 69 -4.01 14.22 8.48
N MET A 70 -4.46 15.02 7.50
CA MET A 70 -3.78 15.14 6.19
C MET A 70 -2.65 16.16 6.24
#